data_AF-A0A7C5CWR4-F1
#
_entry.id   AF-A0A7C5CWR4-F1
#
_cell.length_a   1.000
_cell.length_b   1.000
_cell.length_c   1.000
_cell.angle_alpha   90.00
_cell.angle_beta   90.00
_cell.angle_gamma   90.00
#
_symmetry.space_group_name_H-M   'P 1'
#
loop_
_entity.id
_entity.type
_entity.pdbx_description
1 polymer ?
#
loop_
_entity_poly.entity_id
_entity_poly.type
_entity_poly.pdbx_seq_one_letter_code
_entity_poly.pdbx_strand_id
1 'polypeptide(L)' 'MEWEYKNMRPGFGEALVELGGKYPHVVALNADLSGSTTTAMFEKAYPERFFNIGIAEQNM' A
#
# COMPACT_ATOMS: atom_id res chain seq x y z
N MET A 1 -20.13 10.84 16.04
CA MET A 1 -19.04 10.36 15.16
C MET A 1 -18.13 9.56 16.05
N GLU A 2 -18.19 8.23 15.94
CA GLU A 2 -17.28 7.35 16.67
C GLU A 2 -15.94 7.33 15.94
N TRP A 3 -14.86 7.50 16.69
CA TRP A 3 -13.51 7.42 16.16
C TRP A 3 -12.92 6.08 16.59
N GLU A 4 -12.53 5.28 15.62
CA GLU A 4 -11.75 4.06 15.85
C GLU A 4 -10.27 4.41 15.83
N TYR A 5 -9.55 4.07 16.90
CA TYR A 5 -8.09 4.15 16.87
C TYR A 5 -7.54 2.97 16.07
N LYS A 6 -6.84 3.28 14.97
CA LYS A 6 -5.98 2.33 14.25
C LYS A 6 -4.55 2.81 14.28
N ASN A 7 -3.63 1.84 14.38
CA ASN A 7 -2.23 2.12 14.15
C ASN A 7 -2.05 2.64 12.71
N MET A 8 -1.26 3.70 12.56
CA MET A 8 -1.14 4.46 11.31
C MET A 8 -0.72 3.59 10.12
N ARG A 9 0.17 2.60 10.33
CA ARG A 9 0.65 1.73 9.24
C ARG A 9 -0.47 0.80 8.75
N PRO A 10 -1.07 -0.10 9.57
CA PRO A 10 -2.22 -0.89 9.15
C PRO A 10 -3.36 -0.05 8.55
N GLY A 11 -3.68 1.09 9.14
CA GLY A 11 -4.71 2.00 8.60
C GLY A 11 -4.37 2.52 7.20
N PHE A 12 -3.10 2.85 6.94
CA PHE A 12 -2.64 3.22 5.60
C PHE A 12 -2.77 2.06 4.61
N GLY A 13 -2.35 0.85 4.97
CA GLY A 13 -2.47 -0.34 4.11
C GLY A 13 -3.92 -0.65 3.74
N GLU A 14 -4.84 -0.61 4.71
CA GLU A 14 -6.28 -0.83 4.50
C GLU A 14 -6.89 0.25 3.60
N ALA A 15 -6.61 1.52 3.88
CA ALA A 15 -7.10 2.64 3.06
C ALA A 15 -6.56 2.57 1.63
N LEU A 16 -5.31 2.14 1.45
CA LEU A 16 -4.70 1.99 0.13
C LEU A 16 -5.41 0.90 -0.69
N VAL A 17 -5.77 -0.24 -0.07
CA VAL A 17 -6.58 -1.29 -0.72
C VAL A 17 -7.97 -0.76 -1.07
N GLU A 18 -8.63 -0.05 -0.16
CA GLU A 18 -9.95 0.54 -0.41
C GLU A 18 -9.92 1.48 -1.63
N LEU A 19 -8.93 2.38 -1.68
CA LEU A 19 -8.74 3.29 -2.81
C LEU A 19 -8.40 2.55 -4.10
N GLY A 20 -7.61 1.48 -4.03
CA GLY A 20 -7.31 0.61 -5.18
C GLY A 20 -8.56 -0.01 -5.80
N GLY A 21 -9.55 -0.39 -4.99
CA GLY A 21 -10.82 -0.94 -5.48
C GLY A 21 -11.74 0.11 -6.11
N LYS A 22 -11.67 1.36 -5.64
CA LYS A 22 -12.48 2.49 -6.15
C LYS A 22 -11.89 3.12 -7.41
N TYR A 23 -10.56 3.19 -7.49
CA TYR A 23 -9.86 3.94 -8.53
C TYR A 23 -8.88 3.02 -9.27
N PRO A 24 -9.16 2.66 -10.55
CA PRO A 24 -8.33 1.71 -11.30
C PRO A 24 -6.91 2.22 -11.60
N HIS A 25 -6.70 3.54 -11.55
CA HIS A 25 -5.41 4.17 -11.84
C HIS A 25 -4.47 4.29 -10.62
N VAL A 26 -4.94 3.92 -9.42
CA VAL A 26 -4.06 3.87 -8.24
C VAL A 26 -3.10 2.69 -8.40
N VAL A 27 -1.81 2.98 -8.23
CA VAL A 27 -0.71 2.01 -8.19
C VAL A 27 0.11 2.24 -6.93
N ALA A 28 0.83 1.21 -6.49
CA ALA A 28 1.71 1.28 -5.32
C ALA A 28 3.14 0.91 -5.72
N LEU A 29 4.09 1.79 -5.39
CA LEU A 29 5.52 1.51 -5.52
C LEU A 29 6.10 1.20 -4.14
N ASN A 30 7.07 0.30 -4.09
CA ASN A 30 7.73 -0.07 -2.85
C ASN A 30 9.22 -0.34 -3.06
N ALA A 31 10.03 -0.07 -2.04
CA ALA A 31 11.46 -0.29 -2.04
C ALA A 31 11.87 -1.33 -0.99
N ASP A 32 11.46 -2.59 -1.19
CA ASP A 32 11.75 -3.74 -0.30
C ASP A 32 11.33 -3.57 1.19
N LEU A 33 10.27 -2.83 1.44
CA LEU A 33 9.76 -2.54 2.79
C LEU A 33 8.26 -2.85 2.93
N SER A 34 7.70 -3.71 2.08
CA SER A 34 6.24 -3.86 1.94
C SER A 34 5.57 -4.41 3.20
N GLY A 35 6.26 -5.26 3.97
CA GLY A 35 5.79 -5.72 5.27
C GLY A 35 5.79 -4.62 6.35
N SER A 36 6.82 -3.77 6.39
CA SER A 36 6.93 -2.68 7.37
C SER A 36 5.99 -1.52 7.07
N THR A 37 5.86 -1.18 5.78
CA THR A 37 4.97 -0.12 5.28
C THR A 37 3.53 -0.57 5.10
N THR A 38 3.26 -1.87 5.27
CA THR A 38 1.95 -2.54 5.08
C THR A 38 1.37 -2.46 3.66
N THR A 39 2.17 -2.03 2.68
CA THR A 39 1.78 -2.02 1.27
C THR A 39 1.67 -3.43 0.68
N ALA A 40 2.19 -4.45 1.37
CA ALA A 40 1.96 -5.87 1.04
C ALA A 40 0.46 -6.23 0.98
N MET A 41 -0.41 -5.49 1.68
CA MET A 41 -1.86 -5.66 1.56
C MET A 41 -2.37 -5.30 0.16
N PHE A 42 -1.83 -4.22 -0.43
CA PHE A 42 -2.17 -3.80 -1.79
C PHE A 42 -1.58 -4.75 -2.83
N GLU A 43 -0.34 -5.20 -2.64
CA GLU A 43 0.28 -6.25 -3.46
C GLU A 43 -0.60 -7.51 -3.54
N LYS A 44 -1.13 -7.97 -2.41
CA LYS A 44 -2.02 -9.13 -2.37
C LYS A 44 -3.36 -8.90 -3.08
N ALA A 45 -3.91 -7.70 -2.97
CA ALA A 45 -5.22 -7.38 -3.54
C ALA A 45 -5.17 -7.06 -5.04
N TYR A 46 -4.10 -6.40 -5.49
CA TYR A 46 -3.92 -5.87 -6.85
C TYR A 46 -2.47 -6.06 -7.31
N PRO A 47 -2.00 -7.32 -7.47
CA PRO A 47 -0.60 -7.61 -7.78
C PRO A 47 -0.13 -6.99 -9.10
N GLU A 48 -1.03 -6.81 -10.06
CA GLU A 48 -0.75 -6.17 -11.35
C GLU A 48 -0.52 -4.65 -11.26
N ARG A 49 -0.80 -4.04 -10.10
CA ARG A 49 -0.65 -2.59 -9.83
C ARG A 49 0.31 -2.30 -8.68
N PHE A 50 1.08 -3.30 -8.26
CA PHE A 50 2.11 -3.17 -7.24
C PHE A 50 3.50 -3.37 -7.86
N PHE A 51 4.41 -2.45 -7.59
CA PHE A 51 5.75 -2.46 -8.16
C PHE A 51 6.79 -2.37 -7.05
N ASN A 52 7.42 -3.49 -6.71
CA ASN A 52 8.59 -3.49 -5.83
C ASN A 52 9.86 -3.30 -6.67
N ILE A 53 10.61 -2.23 -6.38
CA ILE A 53 11.82 -1.85 -7.12
C ILE A 53 13.12 -2.22 -6.38
N GLY A 54 13.03 -2.93 -5.26
CA GLY A 54 14.18 -3.26 -4.41
C GLY A 54 14.70 -2.05 -3.62
N ILE A 55 15.93 -2.14 -3.10
CA ILE A 55 16.58 -1.05 -2.32
C ILE A 55 17.10 0.03 -3.27
N ALA A 56 16.17 0.73 -3.92
CA ALA A 56 16.43 1.71 -4.97
C ALA A 56 15.53 2.94 -4.83
N GLU A 57 15.38 3.47 -3.62
CA GLU A 57 14.45 4.55 -3.28
C GLU A 57 14.64 5.81 -4.15
N GLN A 58 15.86 6.10 -4.60
CA GLN A 58 16.12 7.25 -5.48
C GLN A 58 15.55 7.08 -6.89
N ASN A 59 15.37 5.83 -7.33
CA ASN A 59 14.80 5.51 -8.65
C ASN A 59 13.27 5.33 -8.59
N MET A 60 12.70 5.28 -7.38
CA MET A 60 11.26 5.20 -7.11
C MET A 60 10.57 6.53 -7.40
#